data_AF-A0A9D2BPK9-F1
#
_entry.id   AF-A0A9D2BPK9-F1
#
_cell.length_a   1.000
_cell.length_b   1.000
_cell.length_c   1.000
_cell.angle_alpha   90.00
_cell.angle_beta   90.00
_cell.angle_gamma   90.00
#
_symmetry.space_group_name_H-M   'P 1'
#
loop_
_entity.id
_entity.type
_entity.pdbx_description
1 polymer ?
#
loop_
_entity_poly.entity_id
_entity_poly.type
_entity_poly.pdbx_seq_one_letter_code
_entity_poly.pdbx_strand_id
1 'polypeptide(L)' 'MARRKISNSQAVCITLLWGALCYMLLAYSEAITFDVVFALIASAIIVFVPLYKNFRRRKE' A
#
# COMPACT_ATOMS: atom_id res chain seq x y z
N MET A 1 18.41 19.25 -4.08
CA MET A 1 17.13 18.63 -3.65
C MET A 1 17.42 17.59 -2.57
N ALA A 2 17.11 17.90 -1.30
CA ALA A 2 17.34 16.98 -0.19
C ALA A 2 16.47 15.73 -0.38
N ARG A 3 17.12 14.57 -0.57
CA ARG A 3 16.49 13.24 -0.60
C ARG A 3 15.94 12.96 0.80
N ARG A 4 14.78 13.54 1.13
CA ARG A 4 14.10 13.31 2.41
C ARG A 4 13.88 11.81 2.53
N LYS A 5 14.61 11.20 3.48
CA LYS A 5 14.42 9.81 3.89
C LYS A 5 12.93 9.68 4.23
N ILE A 6 12.17 8.97 3.38
CA ILE A 6 10.76 8.68 3.67
C ILE A 6 10.76 7.99 5.04
N SER A 7 10.19 8.68 6.03
CA SER A 7 10.15 8.18 7.39
C SER A 7 9.25 6.95 7.43
N ASN A 8 9.59 5.96 8.24
CA ASN A 8 8.91 4.67 8.34
C ASN A 8 7.37 4.83 8.48
N SER A 9 6.94 5.87 9.21
CA SER A 9 5.53 6.22 9.39
C SER A 9 4.83 6.67 8.11
N GLN A 10 5.54 7.28 7.16
CA GLN A 10 4.95 7.69 5.88
C GLN A 10 4.58 6.48 5.02
N ALA A 11 5.43 5.45 4.98
CA ALA A 11 5.12 4.22 4.25
C ALA A 11 3.91 3.49 4.86
N VAL A 12 3.83 3.45 6.20
CA VAL A 12 2.67 2.89 6.91
C VAL A 12 1.41 3.71 6.63
N CYS A 13 1.48 5.05 6.69
CA CYS A 13 0.37 5.92 6.32
C CYS A 13 -0.10 5.70 4.88
N ILE A 14 0.83 5.60 3.92
CA ILE A 14 0.49 5.33 2.51
C ILE A 14 -0.16 3.96 2.37
N THR A 15 0.28 2.95 3.12
CA THR A 15 -0.33 1.61 3.10
C THR A 15 -1.76 1.61 3.65
N LEU A 16 -1.99 2.34 4.74
CA LEU A 16 -3.33 2.49 5.32
C LEU A 16 -4.27 3.25 4.37
N LEU A 17 -3.79 4.33 3.76
CA LEU A 17 -4.53 5.08 2.75
C LEU A 17 -4.83 4.21 1.51
N TRP A 18 -3.86 3.42 1.08
CA TRP A 18 -4.02 2.49 -0.05
C TRP A 18 -5.13 1.47 0.21
N GLY A 19 -5.17 0.87 1.39
CA GLY A 19 -6.22 -0.06 1.79
C GLY A 19 -7.61 0.59 1.80
N ALA A 20 -7.72 1.81 2.34
CA ALA A 20 -8.97 2.58 2.34
C ALA A 20 -9.44 2.92 0.91
N LEU A 21 -8.52 3.34 0.04
CA LEU A 21 -8.81 3.61 -1.37
C LEU A 21 -9.24 2.35 -2.11
N CYS A 22 -8.57 1.21 -1.90
CA CYS A 22 -8.96 -0.06 -2.49
C CYS A 22 -10.35 -0.52 -2.00
N TYR A 23 -10.66 -0.28 -0.73
CA TYR A 23 -11.98 -0.59 -0.18
C TYR A 23 -13.08 0.28 -0.82
N MET A 24 -12.86 1.59 -0.94
CA MET A 24 -13.79 2.46 -1.67
C MET A 24 -13.93 2.03 -3.13
N LEU A 25 -12.81 1.75 -3.82
CA LEU A 25 -12.84 1.26 -5.18
C LEU A 25 -13.67 -0.03 -5.31
N LEU A 26 -13.49 -0.99 -4.41
CA LEU A 26 -14.27 -2.23 -4.40
C LEU A 26 -15.76 -1.99 -4.09
N ALA A 27 -16.07 -1.07 -3.16
CA ALA A 27 -17.44 -0.77 -2.77
C ALA A 27 -18.21 0.00 -3.85
N TYR A 28 -17.52 0.83 -4.63
CA TYR A 28 -18.11 1.62 -5.72
C TYR A 28 -17.98 0.97 -7.10
N SER A 29 -17.18 -0.09 -7.25
CA SER A 29 -17.01 -0.77 -8.54
C SER A 29 -18.12 -1.79 -8.75
N GLU A 30 -19.03 -1.49 -9.67
CA GLU A 30 -20.12 -2.38 -10.10
C GLU A 30 -19.62 -3.66 -10.81
N ALA A 31 -18.37 -3.68 -11.28
CA ALA A 31 -17.76 -4.82 -11.96
C ALA A 31 -16.28 -4.97 -11.59
N ILE A 32 -15.98 -5.96 -10.75
CA ILE A 32 -14.60 -6.38 -10.46
C ILE A 32 -14.03 -7.05 -11.72
N THR A 33 -13.34 -6.26 -12.53
CA THR A 33 -12.66 -6.75 -13.73
C THR A 33 -11.33 -7.40 -13.34
N PHE A 34 -10.90 -8.43 -14.07
CA PHE A 34 -9.61 -9.10 -13.84
C PHE A 34 -8.42 -8.12 -13.81
N ASP A 35 -8.49 -7.07 -14.63
CA ASP A 35 -7.50 -6.00 -14.68
C ASP A 35 -7.37 -5.24 -13.34
N VAL A 36 -8.51 -4.91 -12.72
CA VAL A 36 -8.55 -4.22 -11.42
C VAL A 36 -7.91 -5.06 -10.34
N VAL A 37 -8.21 -6.36 -10.29
CA VAL A 37 -7.61 -7.28 -9.31
C VAL A 37 -6.11 -7.39 -9.50
N PHE A 38 -5.65 -7.50 -10.75
CA PHE A 38 -4.23 -7.60 -11.07
C PHE A 38 -3.46 -6.33 -10.66
N ALA A 39 -4.03 -5.15 -10.95
CA ALA A 39 -3.48 -3.86 -10.53
C ALA A 39 -3.42 -3.72 -9.00
N LEU A 40 -4.46 -4.19 -8.30
CA LEU A 40 -4.55 -4.17 -6.85
C LEU A 40 -3.44 -5.02 -6.20
N ILE A 41 -3.21 -6.23 -6.72
CA ILE A 41 -2.14 -7.13 -6.25
C ILE A 41 -0.77 -6.52 -6.53
N ALA A 42 -0.53 -6.01 -7.74
CA ALA A 42 0.76 -5.44 -8.12
C ALA A 42 1.13 -4.26 -7.22
N SER A 43 0.17 -3.36 -6.97
CA SER A 43 0.41 -2.23 -6.06
C SER A 43 0.55 -2.67 -4.60
N ALA A 44 -0.23 -3.66 -4.15
CA ALA A 44 -0.08 -4.22 -2.80
C ALA A 44 1.36 -4.70 -2.55
N ILE A 45 2.01 -5.37 -3.52
CA ILE A 45 3.40 -5.83 -3.40
C ILE A 45 4.37 -4.65 -3.21
N ILE A 46 4.23 -3.58 -4.01
CA ILE A 46 5.08 -2.39 -3.94
C ILE A 46 4.96 -1.73 -2.56
N VAL A 47 3.74 -1.64 -2.04
CA VAL A 47 3.42 -1.05 -0.75
C VAL A 47 3.83 -1.97 0.42
N PHE A 48 3.86 -3.29 0.21
CA PHE A 48 4.23 -4.28 1.22
C PHE A 48 5.73 -4.28 1.55
N VAL A 49 6.61 -4.05 0.57
CA VAL A 49 8.08 -4.03 0.78
C VAL A 49 8.51 -3.09 1.91
N PRO A 50 8.12 -1.79 1.93
CA PRO A 50 8.49 -0.89 3.01
C PRO A 50 7.78 -1.27 4.33
N LEU A 51 6.56 -1.81 4.28
CA LEU A 51 5.84 -2.26 5.46
C LEU A 51 6.57 -3.43 6.16
N TYR A 52 7.00 -4.43 5.39
CA TYR A 52 7.70 -5.60 5.90
C TYR A 52 9.05 -5.22 6.53
N LYS A 53 9.79 -4.30 5.90
CA LYS A 53 11.04 -3.77 6.44
C LYS A 53 10.85 -3.05 7.77
N ASN A 54 9.71 -2.38 7.95
CA ASN A 54 9.34 -1.71 9.20
C ASN A 54 8.92 -2.69 10.30
N PHE A 55 8.11 -3.69 9.97
CA PHE A 55 7.70 -4.73 10.92
C PHE A 55 8.89 -5.48 11.49
N ARG A 56 9.87 -5.81 10.64
CA ARG A 56 11.11 -6.47 11.09
C ARG A 56 11.91 -5.60 12.06
N ARG A 57 11.94 -4.28 11.85
CA ARG A 57 12.66 -3.31 12.69
C ARG A 57 12.05 -3.07 14.08
N ARG A 58 10.78 -3.47 14.29
CA ARG A 58 10.11 -3.40 15.60
C ARG A 58 10.26 -4.68 16.42
N LYS A 59 10.77 -5.76 15.80
CA LYS A 59 11.03 -7.05 16.44
C LYS A 59 12.48 -7.23 16.88
N GLU A 60 13.40 -6.41 16.38
CA GLU A 60 14.70 -6.15 17.04
C GLU A 60 14.54 -5.03 18.06
#